data_AF-A0A6L8N1N7-F1
#
_entry.id   AF-A0A6L8N1N7-F1
#
_cell.length_a   1.000
_cell.length_b   1.000
_cell.length_c   1.000
_cell.angle_alpha   90.00
_cell.angle_beta   90.00
_cell.angle_gamma   90.00
#
_symmetry.space_group_name_H-M   'P 1'
#
loop_
_entity.id
_entity.type
_entity.pdbx_description
1 polymer ?
#
loop_
_entity_poly.entity_id
_entity_poly.type
_entity_poly.pdbx_seq_one_letter_code
_entity_poly.pdbx_strand_id
1 'polypeptide(L)'
;MNGRGGTGRGVDVVELDLAAAEMKAVLNRLRRAQGQITGVIRMIEEGRDCEEVVTQLAAASRALDRAGFAIIASGLQQCLAEMEPDGRSGRNDQDGQDGTGRAAGRETPEQMRAKLEKLFLSLA
;
A
#
# COMPACT_ATOMS: atom_id res chain seq x y z
N MET A 1 -25.64 -36.67 0.69
CA MET A 1 -24.20 -36.43 0.94
C MET A 1 -23.94 -34.96 0.73
N ASN A 2 -23.84 -34.22 1.83
CA ASN A 2 -23.76 -32.75 1.87
C ASN A 2 -22.36 -32.23 1.50
N GLY A 3 -22.35 -31.06 0.88
CA GLY A 3 -21.39 -29.97 1.13
C GLY A 3 -19.99 -30.12 0.53
N ARG A 4 -19.81 -29.67 -0.72
CA ARG A 4 -18.50 -29.24 -1.23
C ARG A 4 -18.62 -27.86 -1.85
N GLY A 5 -17.69 -26.98 -1.49
CA GLY A 5 -17.50 -25.69 -2.12
C GLY A 5 -17.34 -24.54 -1.14
N GLY A 6 -16.38 -24.63 -0.22
CA GLY A 6 -15.91 -23.45 0.49
C GLY A 6 -15.27 -22.51 -0.53
N THR A 7 -15.98 -21.44 -0.87
CA THR A 7 -15.45 -20.32 -1.66
C THR A 7 -14.41 -19.59 -0.80
N GLY A 8 -13.16 -20.01 -0.92
CA GLY A 8 -12.03 -19.23 -0.45
C GLY A 8 -12.06 -17.90 -1.21
N ARG A 9 -12.57 -16.85 -0.57
CA ARG A 9 -12.43 -15.47 -1.04
C ARG A 9 -10.94 -15.26 -1.30
N GLY A 10 -10.59 -15.07 -2.56
CA GLY A 10 -9.27 -14.59 -2.95
C GLY A 10 -8.99 -13.36 -2.11
N VAL A 11 -7.85 -13.37 -1.44
CA VAL A 11 -7.32 -12.15 -0.86
C VAL A 11 -7.16 -11.23 -2.04
N ASP A 12 -7.91 -10.13 -2.10
CA ASP A 12 -7.67 -9.06 -3.06
C ASP A 12 -6.23 -8.60 -2.83
N VAL A 13 -5.29 -9.18 -3.58
CA VAL A 13 -3.90 -8.77 -3.58
C VAL A 13 -3.98 -7.37 -4.16
N VAL A 14 -3.92 -6.36 -3.29
CA VAL A 14 -3.81 -4.96 -3.66
C VAL A 14 -2.73 -4.92 -4.74
N GLU A 15 -3.13 -4.66 -5.98
CA GLU A 15 -2.25 -4.69 -7.15
C GLU A 15 -1.38 -3.43 -7.10
N LEU A 16 -0.45 -3.48 -6.16
CA LEU A 16 0.57 -2.49 -5.89
C LEU A 16 1.62 -2.67 -6.99
N ASP A 17 1.42 -2.00 -8.12
CA ASP A 17 2.30 -2.08 -9.29
C ASP A 17 3.63 -1.32 -9.08
N LEU A 18 4.24 -1.47 -7.89
CA LEU A 18 5.55 -0.91 -7.58
C LEU A 18 6.58 -1.59 -8.47
N ALA A 19 7.49 -0.81 -9.05
CA ALA A 19 8.62 -1.34 -9.79
C ALA A 19 9.27 -2.50 -9.00
N ALA A 20 9.53 -3.63 -9.66
CA ALA A 20 9.91 -4.88 -9.00
C ALA A 20 11.10 -4.75 -8.02
N ALA A 21 11.99 -3.79 -8.25
CA ALA A 21 13.10 -3.45 -7.35
C ALA A 21 12.65 -2.75 -6.05
N GLU A 22 11.72 -1.80 -6.13
CA GLU A 22 11.15 -1.10 -4.96
C GLU A 22 10.30 -2.05 -4.13
N MET A 23 9.47 -2.88 -4.78
CA MET A 23 8.71 -3.93 -4.11
C MET A 23 9.63 -4.90 -3.38
N LYS A 24 10.74 -5.33 -4.00
CA LYS A 24 11.74 -6.19 -3.35
C LYS A 24 12.37 -5.52 -2.12
N ALA A 25 12.64 -4.22 -2.18
CA ALA A 25 13.18 -3.47 -1.05
C ALA A 25 12.17 -3.38 0.11
N VAL A 26 10.89 -3.13 -0.19
CA VAL A 26 9.78 -3.15 0.79
C VAL A 26 9.66 -4.53 1.43
N LEU A 27 9.61 -5.59 0.64
CA LEU A 27 9.53 -6.97 1.15
C LEU A 27 10.71 -7.32 2.06
N ASN A 28 11.93 -6.89 1.73
CA ASN A 28 13.09 -7.13 2.57
C ASN A 28 13.00 -6.39 3.92
N ARG A 29 12.41 -5.18 3.95
CA ARG A 29 12.15 -4.44 5.19
C ARG A 29 11.11 -5.15 6.04
N LEU A 30 10.01 -5.60 5.43
CA LEU A 30 8.96 -6.36 6.13
C LEU A 30 9.49 -7.68 6.71
N ARG A 31 10.30 -8.44 5.96
CA ARG A 31 10.95 -9.66 6.46
C ARG A 31 11.88 -9.38 7.65
N ARG A 32 12.60 -8.26 7.63
CA ARG A 32 13.43 -7.85 8.77
C ARG A 32 12.55 -7.52 9.99
N ALA A 33 11.48 -6.74 9.80
CA ALA A 33 10.54 -6.42 10.87
C ALA A 33 9.90 -7.68 11.47
N GLN A 34 9.52 -8.65 10.63
CA GLN A 34 9.04 -9.96 11.07
C GLN A 34 10.06 -10.65 12.00
N GLY A 35 11.33 -10.72 11.61
CA GLY A 35 12.38 -11.30 12.46
C GLY A 35 12.56 -10.56 13.79
N GLN A 36 12.42 -9.23 13.80
CA GLN A 36 12.45 -8.45 15.03
C GLN A 36 11.26 -8.76 15.94
N ILE A 37 10.05 -8.87 15.39
CA ILE A 37 8.84 -9.24 16.15
C ILE A 37 8.98 -10.65 16.73
N THR A 38 9.45 -11.62 15.95
CA THR A 38 9.75 -12.97 16.47
C THR A 38 10.75 -12.90 17.63
N GLY A 39 11.77 -12.05 17.52
CA GLY A 39 12.71 -11.78 18.61
C GLY A 39 12.02 -11.23 19.86
N VAL A 40 11.15 -10.23 19.70
CA VAL A 40 10.37 -9.63 20.80
C VAL A 40 9.51 -10.66 21.52
N ILE A 41 8.79 -11.51 20.77
CA ILE A 41 7.97 -12.59 21.34
C ILE A 41 8.84 -13.51 22.21
N ARG A 42 9.96 -13.99 21.67
CA ARG A 42 10.89 -14.86 22.42
C ARG A 42 11.41 -14.20 23.69
N MET A 43 11.75 -12.91 23.64
CA MET A 43 12.23 -12.19 24.83
C MET A 43 11.17 -12.10 25.94
N ILE A 44 9.90 -11.96 25.56
CA ILE A 44 8.79 -11.97 26.51
C ILE A 44 8.59 -13.37 27.10
N GLU A 45 8.63 -14.41 26.26
CA GLU A 45 8.52 -15.81 26.70
C GLU A 45 9.66 -16.21 27.65
N GLU A 46 10.86 -15.67 27.44
CA GLU A 46 12.04 -15.87 28.29
C GLU A 46 12.03 -15.00 29.57
N GLY A 47 11.05 -14.10 29.73
CA GLY A 47 10.96 -13.21 30.89
C GLY A 47 12.09 -12.19 30.97
N ARG A 48 12.59 -11.69 29.83
CA ARG A 48 13.63 -10.66 29.79
C ARG A 48 13.15 -9.32 30.35
N ASP A 49 14.13 -8.45 30.62
CA ASP A 49 13.89 -7.12 31.16
C ASP A 49 12.99 -6.28 30.25
N CYS A 50 12.09 -5.52 30.87
CA CYS A 50 11.09 -4.71 30.18
C CYS A 50 11.72 -3.64 29.30
N GLU A 51 12.82 -3.00 29.73
CA GLU A 51 13.53 -1.99 28.97
C GLU A 51 14.13 -2.57 27.68
N GLU A 52 14.71 -3.78 27.76
CA GLU A 52 15.25 -4.49 26.60
C GLU A 52 14.15 -4.85 25.60
N VAL A 53 13.01 -5.36 26.09
CA VAL A 53 11.85 -5.72 25.26
C VAL A 53 11.29 -4.49 24.55
N VAL A 54 11.05 -3.40 25.27
CA VAL A 54 10.49 -2.15 24.71
C VAL A 54 11.45 -1.53 23.69
N THR A 55 12.75 -1.57 23.95
CA THR A 55 13.77 -1.07 23.01
C THR A 55 13.72 -1.81 21.67
N GLN A 56 13.62 -3.14 21.70
CA GLN A 56 13.55 -3.96 20.49
C GLN A 56 12.20 -3.84 19.79
N LEU A 57 11.10 -3.70 20.54
CA LEU A 57 9.78 -3.42 19.98
C LEU A 57 9.77 -2.07 19.24
N ALA A 58 10.37 -1.03 19.81
CA ALA A 58 10.52 0.27 19.14
C ALA A 58 11.36 0.17 17.86
N ALA A 59 12.40 -0.68 17.85
CA ALA A 59 13.19 -0.94 16.64
C ALA A 59 12.36 -1.66 15.55
N ALA A 60 11.48 -2.59 15.94
CA ALA A 60 10.56 -3.27 15.02
C ALA A 60 9.53 -2.31 14.45
N SER A 61 8.90 -1.48 15.28
CA SER A 61 7.95 -0.44 14.86
C SER A 61 8.57 0.51 13.84
N ARG A 62 9.78 1.04 14.10
CA ARG A 62 10.49 1.91 13.12
C ARG A 62 10.82 1.21 11.80
N ALA A 63 10.97 -0.12 11.79
CA ALA A 63 11.17 -0.87 10.56
C ALA A 63 9.86 -1.00 9.77
N LEU A 64 8.74 -1.22 10.47
CA LEU A 64 7.40 -1.23 9.88
C LEU A 64 7.03 0.14 9.31
N ASP A 65 7.24 1.24 10.05
CA ASP A 65 6.92 2.60 9.60
C ASP A 65 7.62 2.93 8.29
N ARG A 66 8.92 2.60 8.20
CA ARG A 66 9.70 2.82 6.97
C ARG A 66 9.22 1.98 5.79
N ALA A 67 8.73 0.76 6.04
CA ALA A 67 8.12 -0.03 4.98
C ALA A 67 6.77 0.55 4.56
N GLY A 68 5.94 0.96 5.52
CA GLY A 68 4.65 1.62 5.28
C GLY A 68 4.80 2.91 4.47
N PHE A 69 5.73 3.79 4.84
CA PHE A 69 6.00 5.01 4.09
C PHE A 69 6.46 4.74 2.66
N ALA A 70 7.30 3.72 2.44
CA ALA A 70 7.72 3.36 1.10
C ALA A 70 6.54 2.89 0.23
N ILE A 71 5.62 2.09 0.80
CA ILE A 71 4.41 1.65 0.09
C ILE A 71 3.51 2.84 -0.25
N ILE A 72 3.25 3.71 0.73
CA ILE A 72 2.39 4.89 0.55
C ILE A 72 2.98 5.85 -0.49
N ALA A 73 4.28 6.15 -0.40
CA ALA A 73 4.96 7.03 -1.34
C ALA A 73 4.88 6.49 -2.76
N SER A 74 5.09 5.19 -2.94
CA SER A 74 5.02 4.57 -4.26
C SER A 74 3.60 4.59 -4.82
N GLY A 75 2.59 4.29 -3.98
CA GLY A 75 1.19 4.42 -4.36
C GLY A 75 0.86 5.85 -4.80
N LEU A 76 1.29 6.86 -4.04
CA LEU A 76 1.08 8.27 -4.39
C LEU A 76 1.73 8.64 -5.74
N GLN A 77 2.93 8.14 -6.03
CA GLN A 77 3.60 8.39 -7.32
C GLN A 77 2.81 7.79 -8.49
N GLN A 78 2.25 6.59 -8.33
CA GLN A 78 1.39 5.98 -9.35
C GLN A 78 0.10 6.80 -9.54
N CYS A 79 -0.55 7.19 -8.45
CA CYS A 79 -1.73 8.05 -8.48
C CYS A 79 -1.48 9.34 -9.28
N LEU A 80 -0.33 9.99 -9.08
CA LEU A 80 0.02 11.21 -9.80
C LEU A 80 0.37 10.94 -11.28
N ALA A 81 1.04 9.84 -11.59
CA ALA A 81 1.38 9.46 -12.96
C ALA A 81 0.15 9.13 -13.81
N GLU A 82 -0.90 8.56 -13.20
CA GLU A 82 -2.18 8.28 -13.85
C GLU A 82 -3.03 9.55 -14.09
N MET A 83 -2.77 10.62 -13.32
CA MET A 83 -3.47 11.91 -13.42
C MET A 83 -2.88 12.86 -14.48
N GLU A 84 -1.72 12.53 -15.06
CA GLU A 84 -1.17 13.23 -16.23
C GLU A 84 -1.66 12.49 -17.50
N PRO A 85 -2.86 12.80 -18.04
CA PRO A 85 -3.21 12.32 -19.36
C PRO A 85 -2.23 12.96 -20.33
N ASP A 86 -1.53 12.13 -21.08
CA ASP A 86 -0.62 12.44 -22.19
C ASP A 86 -0.90 13.82 -22.83
N GLY A 87 -0.29 14.86 -22.25
CA GLY A 87 -0.51 16.26 -22.60
C GLY A 87 0.27 16.67 -23.85
N ARG A 88 0.50 15.73 -24.77
CA ARG A 88 1.23 16.00 -26.01
C ARG A 88 0.59 15.32 -27.22
N SER A 89 -0.68 15.64 -27.46
CA SER A 89 -1.17 15.77 -28.83
C SER A 89 -1.67 17.19 -29.04
N GLY A 90 -0.73 18.08 -29.36
CA GLY A 90 -1.03 19.38 -29.93
C GLY A 90 -1.37 19.20 -31.41
N ARG A 91 -2.60 19.62 -31.75
CA ARG A 91 -3.20 19.89 -33.07
C ARG A 91 -3.75 18.69 -33.85
N ASN A 92 -5.07 18.57 -33.81
CA ASN A 92 -5.85 18.91 -35.01
C ASN A 92 -7.18 19.56 -34.60
N ASP A 93 -7.48 20.64 -35.30
CA ASP A 93 -8.73 21.37 -35.26
C ASP A 93 -9.93 20.51 -35.72
N GLN A 94 -11.12 20.97 -35.32
CA GLN A 94 -12.46 20.73 -35.88
C GLN A 94 -13.36 19.62 -35.29
N ASP A 95 -14.41 20.14 -34.63
CA ASP A 95 -15.81 19.77 -34.76
C ASP A 95 -16.31 18.44 -34.17
N GLY A 96 -17.25 18.57 -33.22
CA GLY A 96 -18.15 17.48 -32.84
C GLY A 96 -18.53 17.49 -31.36
N GLN A 97 -19.62 18.19 -31.02
CA GLN A 97 -20.33 18.01 -29.76
C GLN A 97 -21.06 16.66 -29.75
N ASP A 98 -20.65 15.73 -28.89
CA ASP A 98 -21.56 14.79 -28.20
C ASP A 98 -20.90 14.36 -26.88
N GLY A 99 -21.44 14.87 -25.78
CA GLY A 99 -20.90 14.75 -24.42
C GLY A 99 -21.66 13.75 -23.56
N THR A 100 -21.79 12.49 -23.99
CA THR A 100 -22.36 11.42 -23.15
C THR A 100 -21.45 10.19 -23.04
N GLY A 101 -20.16 10.41 -22.81
CA GLY A 101 -19.23 9.37 -22.40
C GLY A 101 -19.31 9.11 -20.89
N ARG A 102 -20.10 8.12 -20.48
CA ARG A 102 -20.16 7.61 -19.09
C ARG A 102 -18.78 7.02 -18.71
N ALA A 103 -17.92 7.83 -18.09
CA ALA A 103 -16.68 7.39 -17.45
C ALA A 103 -16.99 6.67 -16.12
N ALA A 104 -17.69 5.55 -16.17
CA ALA A 104 -17.89 4.70 -14.99
C ALA A 104 -16.65 3.81 -14.81
N GLY A 105 -15.74 4.21 -13.92
CA GLY A 105 -14.66 3.35 -13.45
C GLY A 105 -13.34 4.02 -13.11
N ARG A 106 -13.13 5.31 -13.42
CA ARG A 106 -11.91 6.02 -12.99
C ARG A 106 -12.16 6.68 -11.64
N GLU A 107 -11.48 6.21 -10.59
CA GLU A 107 -11.44 6.90 -9.30
C GLU A 107 -11.00 8.36 -9.54
N THR A 108 -11.77 9.33 -9.06
CA THR A 108 -11.41 10.74 -9.23
C THR A 108 -10.21 11.09 -8.33
N PRO A 109 -9.39 12.09 -8.70
CA PRO A 109 -8.31 12.58 -7.85
C PRO A 109 -8.74 12.90 -6.41
N GLU A 110 -9.97 13.39 -6.23
CA GLU A 110 -10.56 13.66 -4.92
C GLU A 110 -10.89 12.39 -4.12
N GLN A 111 -11.44 11.36 -4.78
CA GLN A 111 -11.72 10.07 -4.14
C GLN A 111 -10.42 9.38 -3.69
N MET A 112 -9.36 9.51 -4.48
CA MET A 112 -8.04 8.95 -4.17
C MET A 112 -7.34 9.70 -3.04
N ARG A 113 -7.42 11.03 -3.02
CA ARG A 113 -6.96 11.85 -1.89
C ARG A 113 -7.68 11.50 -0.59
N ALA A 114 -9.00 11.33 -0.62
CA ALA A 114 -9.77 10.92 0.56
C ALA A 114 -9.38 9.52 1.06
N LYS A 115 -9.05 8.60 0.15
CA LYS A 115 -8.55 7.25 0.48
C LYS A 115 -7.18 7.30 1.16
N LEU A 116 -6.29 8.18 0.67
CA LEU A 116 -4.97 8.41 1.26
C LEU A 116 -5.04 9.06 2.64
N GLU A 117 -5.87 10.10 2.81
CA GLU A 117 -6.09 10.72 4.13
C GLU A 117 -6.63 9.70 5.14
N LYS A 118 -7.57 8.85 4.72
CA LYS A 118 -8.12 7.76 5.55
C LYS A 118 -7.09 6.70 5.92
N LEU A 119 -6.21 6.31 4.99
CA LEU A 119 -5.12 5.37 5.26
C LEU A 119 -4.11 5.95 6.25
N PHE A 120 -3.72 7.22 6.07
CA PHE A 120 -2.77 7.90 6.94
C PHE A 120 -3.30 8.06 8.37
N LEU A 121 -4.59 8.41 8.53
CA LEU A 121 -5.25 8.52 9.83
C LEU A 121 -5.44 7.16 10.54
N SER A 122 -5.39 6.04 9.82
CA SER A 122 -5.50 4.71 10.42
C SER A 122 -4.17 4.13 10.92
N LEU A 123 -3.07 4.79 10.59
CA LEU A 123 -1.70 4.40 10.92
C LEU A 123 -1.08 5.25 12.06
N ALA A 124 -1.80 6.26 12.54
CA ALA A 124 -1.43 7.12 13.68
C ALA A 124 -2.25 6.75 14.93
#